data_AF-A0A7X6YQZ9-F1
#
_entry.id   AF-A0A7X6YQZ9-F1
#
_cell.length_a   1.000
_cell.length_b   1.000
_cell.length_c   1.000
_cell.angle_alpha   90.00
_cell.angle_beta   90.00
_cell.angle_gamma   90.00
#
_symmetry.space_group_name_H-M   'P 1'
#
loop_
_entity.id
_entity.type
_entity.pdbx_description
1 polymer ?
#
loop_
_entity_poly.entity_id
_entity_poly.type
_entity_poly.pdbx_seq_one_letter_code
_entity_poly.pdbx_strand_id
1 'polypeptide(L)'
;MLGAIVHNESVVDDLLERGVILANSVDEIEAGSRVLIRAHGISPEIEQALLERSCTIIDETCPFVKKIQKIVRDAAAEGSGIIITGTGDHPEVQGVVGYAGEAEVIILETAEDAEKYEFSDKKWIVVSQTTFSVDKWREICELLQKKIANYDIFDTICVTTDRRQSDASSLAANSDLMIVLGGRNSSNTAKLYEICCEHCENTYWIDRPDQIPFDVYEKVLSSERIGITAGASTPEEMIREVIQNMTEKEGLINEEQPLEVLQEQPEEQLAQPEEQQEQPEEELEQTTEQLIEETQEETPEQPDEQPEVDFTQFIDSIPELKKGSIVKGRIVRYDDEFVYVDVRDKTEGRIPIREFEADPDIDLEQACQEHMELDVYVRN
;
A
#
# COMPACT_ATOMS: atom_id res chain seq x y z
N MET A 1 16.36 -4.32 13.11
CA MET A 1 15.77 -3.61 11.96
C MET A 1 16.51 -2.32 11.73
N LEU A 2 16.77 -1.96 10.48
CA LEU A 2 17.38 -0.69 10.11
C LEU A 2 16.28 0.35 9.85
N GLY A 3 16.10 1.27 10.80
CA GLY A 3 14.94 2.14 10.88
C GLY A 3 13.67 1.38 11.31
N ALA A 4 12.60 2.15 11.59
CA ALA A 4 11.29 1.58 11.88
C ALA A 4 10.75 0.84 10.65
N ILE A 5 10.20 -0.37 10.84
CA ILE A 5 9.65 -1.21 9.78
C ILE A 5 8.53 -0.49 9.02
N VAL A 6 7.68 0.22 9.75
CA VAL A 6 6.59 1.11 9.29
C VAL A 6 6.53 2.34 10.19
N HIS A 7 5.85 3.40 9.74
CA HIS A 7 5.61 4.59 10.56
C HIS A 7 4.40 4.40 11.50
N ASN A 8 4.54 3.54 12.50
CA ASN A 8 3.57 3.35 13.57
C ASN A 8 4.28 2.94 14.87
N GLU A 9 4.16 3.73 15.93
CA GLU A 9 4.90 3.49 17.18
C GLU A 9 4.45 2.21 17.87
N SER A 10 3.14 1.93 17.94
CA SER A 10 2.60 0.71 18.55
C SER A 10 3.15 -0.57 17.91
N VAL A 11 3.25 -0.59 16.57
CA VAL A 11 3.83 -1.73 15.82
C VAL A 11 5.33 -1.87 16.10
N VAL A 12 6.05 -0.75 16.16
CA VAL A 12 7.49 -0.74 16.47
C VAL A 12 7.73 -1.26 17.89
N ASP A 13 6.94 -0.80 18.87
CA ASP A 13 7.05 -1.20 20.27
C ASP A 13 6.82 -2.71 20.47
N ASP A 14 5.80 -3.30 19.84
CA ASP A 14 5.55 -4.76 19.89
C ASP A 14 6.75 -5.56 19.36
N LEU A 15 7.39 -5.10 18.27
CA LEU A 15 8.59 -5.76 17.74
C LEU A 15 9.80 -5.64 18.68
N LEU A 16 9.98 -4.47 19.32
CA LEU A 16 11.04 -4.26 20.29
C LEU A 16 10.84 -5.17 21.52
N GLU A 17 9.61 -5.31 22.01
CA GLU A 17 9.26 -6.21 23.12
C GLU A 17 9.52 -7.69 22.79
N ARG A 18 9.35 -8.07 21.52
CA ARG A 18 9.70 -9.41 21.00
C ARG A 18 11.20 -9.62 20.75
N GLY A 19 12.03 -8.62 21.05
CA GLY A 19 13.49 -8.72 20.99
C GLY A 19 14.13 -8.24 19.67
N VAL A 20 13.37 -7.58 18.79
CA VAL A 20 13.97 -6.89 17.64
C VAL A 20 14.72 -5.66 18.14
N ILE A 21 15.94 -5.42 17.64
CA ILE A 21 16.73 -4.24 17.97
C ILE A 21 16.59 -3.22 16.84
N LEU A 22 16.24 -1.97 17.18
CA LEU A 22 16.21 -0.85 16.24
C LEU A 22 17.60 -0.21 16.11
N ALA A 23 18.09 -0.08 14.89
CA ALA A 23 19.30 0.66 14.54
C ALA A 23 18.91 1.84 13.64
N ASN A 24 19.46 3.03 13.88
CA ASN A 24 19.21 4.22 13.07
C ASN A 24 20.20 4.38 11.91
N SER A 25 21.33 3.68 11.97
CA SER A 25 22.39 3.73 10.98
C SER A 25 23.04 2.36 10.81
N VAL A 26 23.70 2.14 9.67
CA VAL A 26 24.48 0.91 9.43
C VAL A 26 25.61 0.76 10.45
N ASP A 27 26.13 1.87 10.98
CA ASP A 27 27.22 1.88 11.95
C ASP A 27 26.86 1.24 13.29
N GLU A 28 25.58 1.32 13.68
CA GLU A 28 25.05 0.70 14.90
C GLU A 28 24.87 -0.82 14.78
N ILE A 29 25.05 -1.39 13.58
CA ILE A 29 24.81 -2.82 13.32
C ILE A 29 26.12 -3.60 13.44
N GLU A 30 26.11 -4.62 14.31
CA GLU A 30 27.20 -5.56 14.48
C GLU A 30 27.42 -6.43 13.23
N ALA A 31 28.67 -6.71 12.89
CA ALA A 31 29.00 -7.57 11.76
C ALA A 31 28.42 -8.97 11.92
N GLY A 32 27.93 -9.57 10.83
CA GLY A 32 27.27 -10.88 10.87
C GLY A 32 25.80 -10.86 11.32
N SER A 33 25.24 -9.70 11.65
CA SER A 33 23.84 -9.59 12.09
C SER A 33 22.84 -9.96 10.99
N ARG A 34 21.64 -10.40 11.40
CA ARG A 34 20.46 -10.44 10.52
C ARG A 34 19.76 -9.09 10.56
N VAL A 35 19.60 -8.45 9.42
CA VAL A 35 19.12 -7.06 9.32
C VAL A 35 17.83 -7.02 8.51
N LEU A 36 16.75 -6.69 9.20
CA LEU A 36 15.46 -6.42 8.59
C LEU A 36 15.45 -5.01 7.98
N ILE A 37 15.16 -4.92 6.68
CA ILE A 37 14.99 -3.67 5.94
C ILE A 37 13.53 -3.24 5.99
N ARG A 38 13.29 -1.95 6.19
CA ARG A 38 11.96 -1.35 6.28
C ARG A 38 11.20 -1.35 4.94
N ALA A 39 9.87 -1.26 5.00
CA ALA A 39 9.00 -1.24 3.82
C ALA A 39 9.28 -0.10 2.83
N HIS A 40 9.81 1.02 3.33
CA HIS A 40 10.23 2.19 2.55
C HIS A 40 11.49 1.96 1.70
N GLY A 41 12.19 0.85 1.92
CA GLY A 41 13.46 0.55 1.29
C GLY A 41 14.64 1.34 1.83
N ILE A 42 15.79 1.04 1.22
CA ILE A 42 17.11 1.61 1.47
C ILE A 42 17.81 1.89 0.14
N SER A 43 18.90 2.65 0.17
CA SER A 43 19.71 2.90 -1.02
C SER A 43 20.69 1.74 -1.29
N PRO A 44 21.19 1.60 -2.53
CA PRO A 44 22.21 0.60 -2.87
C PRO A 44 23.49 0.71 -2.02
N GLU A 45 23.87 1.92 -1.59
CA GLU A 45 25.04 2.14 -0.75
C GLU A 45 24.86 1.56 0.65
N ILE A 46 23.65 1.70 1.22
CA ILE A 46 23.31 1.12 2.53
C ILE A 46 23.31 -0.40 2.43
N GLU A 47 22.71 -0.95 1.37
CA GLU A 47 22.69 -2.40 1.12
C GLU A 47 24.12 -2.96 1.02
N GLN A 48 24.97 -2.32 0.23
CA GLN A 48 26.37 -2.69 0.07
C GLN A 48 27.14 -2.62 1.39
N ALA A 49 26.93 -1.58 2.19
CA ALA A 49 27.59 -1.43 3.50
C ALA A 49 27.19 -2.56 4.49
N LEU A 50 25.96 -3.06 4.41
CA LEU A 50 25.50 -4.21 5.21
C LEU A 50 26.17 -5.51 4.73
N LEU A 51 26.25 -5.73 3.41
CA LEU A 51 26.91 -6.89 2.82
C LEU A 51 28.41 -6.93 3.16
N GLU A 52 29.09 -5.78 3.14
CA GLU A 52 30.50 -5.66 3.53
C GLU A 52 30.74 -6.01 5.01
N ARG A 53 29.73 -5.78 5.87
CA ARG A 53 29.72 -6.22 7.27
C ARG A 53 29.32 -7.69 7.45
N SER A 54 29.21 -8.45 6.36
CA SER A 54 28.75 -9.85 6.37
C SER A 54 27.35 -10.02 6.99
N CYS A 55 26.51 -8.98 6.94
CA CYS A 55 25.15 -9.08 7.45
C CYS A 55 24.28 -9.92 6.51
N THR A 56 23.31 -10.64 7.07
CA THR A 56 22.24 -11.27 6.29
C THR A 56 21.07 -10.30 6.19
N ILE A 57 20.70 -9.92 4.97
CA ILE A 57 19.62 -8.96 4.72
C ILE A 57 18.28 -9.72 4.60
N ILE A 58 17.27 -9.24 5.33
CA ILE A 58 15.88 -9.66 5.18
C ILE A 58 15.14 -8.44 4.64
N ASP A 59 14.81 -8.47 3.35
CA ASP A 59 14.32 -7.29 2.64
C ASP A 59 12.79 -7.25 2.56
N GLU A 60 12.18 -6.50 3.48
CA GLU A 60 10.73 -6.25 3.50
C GLU A 60 10.34 -4.98 2.71
N THR A 61 11.22 -4.47 1.82
CA THR A 61 10.87 -3.33 0.98
C THR A 61 9.63 -3.65 0.16
N CYS A 62 8.63 -2.77 0.22
CA CYS A 62 7.38 -2.93 -0.50
C CYS A 62 7.66 -3.10 -2.01
N PRO A 63 7.06 -4.09 -2.69
CA PRO A 63 7.27 -4.30 -4.14
C PRO A 63 6.96 -3.06 -4.98
N PHE A 64 6.05 -2.23 -4.50
CA PHE A 64 5.70 -0.96 -5.13
C PHE A 64 6.81 0.09 -5.05
N VAL A 65 7.59 0.10 -3.98
CA VAL A 65 8.80 0.91 -3.85
C VAL A 65 9.90 0.32 -4.75
N LYS A 66 10.08 -1.01 -4.76
CA LYS A 66 11.03 -1.68 -5.66
C LYS A 66 10.78 -1.37 -7.14
N LYS A 67 9.51 -1.27 -7.57
CA LYS A 67 9.14 -0.84 -8.93
C LYS A 67 9.66 0.57 -9.23
N ILE A 68 9.55 1.52 -8.29
CA ILE A 68 10.09 2.89 -8.46
C ILE A 68 11.62 2.84 -8.57
N GLN A 69 12.27 2.11 -7.67
CA GLN A 69 13.73 1.93 -7.67
C GLN A 69 14.24 1.36 -9.01
N LYS A 70 13.53 0.36 -9.57
CA LYS A 70 13.82 -0.19 -10.90
C LYS A 70 13.66 0.86 -12.00
N ILE A 71 12.53 1.56 -12.05
CA ILE A 71 12.27 2.62 -13.06
C ILE A 71 13.38 3.68 -13.03
N VAL A 72 13.74 4.16 -11.83
CA VAL A 72 14.78 5.19 -11.65
C VAL A 72 16.15 4.67 -12.08
N ARG A 73 16.52 3.45 -11.68
CA ARG A 73 17.79 2.83 -12.07
C ARG A 73 17.90 2.67 -13.59
N ASP A 74 16.86 2.15 -14.23
CA ASP A 74 16.87 1.86 -15.66
C ASP A 74 16.91 3.18 -16.46
N ALA A 75 16.13 4.20 -16.06
CA ALA A 75 16.16 5.52 -16.68
C ALA A 75 17.50 6.26 -16.48
N ALA A 76 18.12 6.13 -15.31
CA ALA A 76 19.44 6.67 -15.04
C ALA A 76 20.52 6.02 -15.92
N ALA A 77 20.45 4.69 -16.12
CA ALA A 77 21.35 3.97 -17.03
C ALA A 77 21.19 4.41 -18.50
N GLU A 78 20.00 4.87 -18.89
CA GLU A 78 19.72 5.47 -20.21
C GLU A 78 20.16 6.94 -20.32
N GLY A 79 20.67 7.55 -19.25
CA GLY A 79 21.11 8.94 -19.21
C GLY A 79 19.98 9.98 -19.07
N SER A 80 18.80 9.55 -18.62
CA SER A 80 17.68 10.46 -18.32
C SER A 80 17.91 11.22 -17.01
N GLY A 81 17.38 12.44 -16.92
CA GLY A 81 17.20 13.11 -15.63
C GLY A 81 16.00 12.53 -14.87
N ILE A 82 16.02 12.59 -13.55
CA ILE A 82 15.00 12.02 -12.68
C ILE A 82 14.30 13.13 -11.91
N ILE A 83 12.97 13.15 -11.98
CA ILE A 83 12.12 14.00 -11.15
C ILE A 83 11.35 13.07 -10.21
N ILE A 84 11.47 13.32 -8.90
CA ILE A 84 10.75 12.58 -7.86
C ILE A 84 9.81 13.55 -7.18
N THR A 85 8.50 13.32 -7.23
CA THR A 85 7.55 14.10 -6.44
C THR A 85 7.34 13.43 -5.09
N GLY A 86 7.56 14.15 -4.00
CA GLY A 86 7.54 13.56 -2.67
C GLY A 86 8.33 14.38 -1.68
N THR A 87 8.20 14.02 -0.40
CA THR A 87 8.86 14.75 0.69
C THR A 87 10.35 14.44 0.72
N GLY A 88 11.17 15.49 0.63
CA GLY A 88 12.61 15.35 0.38
C GLY A 88 13.36 14.48 1.38
N ASP A 89 13.08 14.61 2.68
CA ASP A 89 13.74 13.86 3.74
C ASP A 89 13.07 12.51 4.05
N HIS A 90 12.02 12.13 3.31
CA HIS A 90 11.30 10.90 3.56
C HIS A 90 12.16 9.64 3.25
N PRO A 91 12.16 8.63 4.14
CA PRO A 91 12.80 7.33 3.95
C PRO A 91 12.73 6.73 2.54
N GLU A 92 11.53 6.72 1.97
CA GLU A 92 11.26 6.15 0.64
C GLU A 92 11.93 6.97 -0.46
N VAL A 93 11.81 8.30 -0.41
CA VAL A 93 12.39 9.21 -1.39
C VAL A 93 13.91 9.09 -1.36
N GLN A 94 14.51 9.09 -0.18
CA GLN A 94 15.96 8.88 -0.02
C GLN A 94 16.42 7.52 -0.55
N GLY A 95 15.63 6.46 -0.30
CA GLY A 95 15.88 5.14 -0.86
C GLY A 95 15.87 5.14 -2.39
N VAL A 96 14.86 5.76 -3.00
CA VAL A 96 14.72 5.88 -4.46
C VAL A 96 15.83 6.73 -5.10
N VAL A 97 16.19 7.86 -4.48
CA VAL A 97 17.28 8.75 -4.95
C VAL A 97 18.59 7.96 -5.12
N GLY A 98 18.90 7.04 -4.21
CA GLY A 98 20.11 6.21 -4.28
C GLY A 98 20.20 5.33 -5.54
N TYR A 99 19.07 4.99 -6.17
CA TYR A 99 19.07 4.21 -7.41
C TYR A 99 19.34 5.05 -8.66
N ALA A 100 19.38 6.38 -8.55
CA ALA A 100 19.67 7.26 -9.69
C ALA A 100 21.17 7.34 -10.04
N GLY A 101 22.07 6.83 -9.19
CA GLY A 101 23.51 6.89 -9.43
C GLY A 101 24.01 8.32 -9.64
N GLU A 102 24.68 8.58 -10.76
CA GLU A 102 25.19 9.92 -11.12
C GLU A 102 24.16 10.77 -11.91
N ALA A 103 22.96 10.27 -12.16
CA ALA A 103 21.93 11.02 -12.87
C ALA A 103 21.52 12.27 -12.08
N GLU A 104 21.10 13.30 -12.79
CA GLU A 104 20.55 14.50 -12.16
C GLU A 104 19.17 14.17 -11.56
N VAL A 105 19.02 14.38 -10.26
CA VAL A 105 17.78 14.15 -9.52
C VAL A 105 17.23 15.47 -9.00
N ILE A 106 15.92 15.68 -9.19
CA ILE A 106 15.19 16.81 -8.66
C ILE A 106 14.04 16.26 -7.82
N ILE A 107 13.90 16.76 -6.59
CA ILE A 107 12.77 16.42 -5.73
C ILE A 107 11.82 17.62 -5.69
N LEU A 108 10.54 17.38 -5.94
CA LEU A 108 9.51 18.42 -6.02
C LEU A 108 8.36 18.09 -5.05
N GLU A 109 8.06 19.00 -4.14
CA GLU A 109 6.94 18.83 -3.20
C GLU A 109 5.69 19.60 -3.63
N THR A 110 5.88 20.65 -4.43
CA THR A 110 4.81 21.54 -4.90
C THR A 110 4.98 21.95 -6.35
N ALA A 111 3.90 22.40 -6.99
CA ALA A 111 3.96 23.00 -8.33
C ALA A 111 4.86 24.25 -8.35
N GLU A 112 4.95 24.99 -7.24
CA GLU A 112 5.83 26.16 -7.13
C GLU A 112 7.31 25.80 -7.17
N ASP A 113 7.70 24.62 -6.67
CA ASP A 113 9.06 24.11 -6.79
C ASP A 113 9.40 23.80 -8.25
N ALA A 114 8.45 23.17 -8.95
CA ALA A 114 8.57 22.88 -10.38
C ALA A 114 8.66 24.17 -11.22
N GLU A 115 7.94 25.22 -10.83
CA GLU A 115 7.96 26.52 -11.52
C GLU A 115 9.33 27.21 -11.41
N LYS A 116 10.03 27.07 -10.28
CA LYS A 116 11.33 27.70 -10.06
C LYS A 116 12.48 27.00 -10.78
N TYR A 117 12.29 25.75 -11.19
CA TYR A 117 13.37 24.94 -11.77
C TYR A 117 13.46 25.13 -13.30
N GLU A 118 14.68 25.23 -13.82
CA GLU A 118 14.97 25.30 -15.25
C GLU A 118 15.47 23.94 -15.74
N PHE A 119 14.69 23.27 -16.59
CA PHE A 119 15.01 21.92 -17.07
C PHE A 119 15.86 21.99 -18.35
N SER A 120 16.89 21.14 -18.42
CA SER A 120 17.71 21.00 -19.63
C SER A 120 17.02 20.15 -20.70
N ASP A 121 17.47 20.26 -21.96
CA ASP A 121 16.89 19.60 -23.15
C ASP A 121 17.05 18.06 -23.20
N LYS A 122 17.51 17.43 -22.13
CA LYS A 122 17.61 15.97 -22.05
C LYS A 122 16.25 15.33 -21.80
N LYS A 123 16.20 13.99 -21.91
CA LYS A 123 15.02 13.22 -21.50
C LYS A 123 14.91 13.24 -19.97
N TRP A 124 13.69 13.45 -19.47
CA TRP A 124 13.37 13.36 -18.04
C TRP A 124 12.37 12.24 -17.79
N ILE A 125 12.44 11.60 -16.63
CA ILE A 125 11.34 10.79 -16.13
C ILE A 125 10.77 11.42 -14.87
N VAL A 126 9.48 11.25 -14.65
CA VAL A 126 8.78 11.72 -13.44
C VAL A 126 8.21 10.51 -12.73
N VAL A 127 8.58 10.32 -11.46
CA VAL A 127 8.00 9.33 -10.55
C VAL A 127 7.49 10.04 -9.30
N SER A 128 6.57 9.40 -8.58
CA SER A 128 6.06 9.87 -7.29
C SER A 128 6.39 8.92 -6.15
N GLN A 129 6.61 9.48 -4.95
CA GLN A 129 6.50 8.74 -3.70
C GLN A 129 5.12 8.05 -3.64
N THR A 130 5.09 6.80 -3.18
CA THR A 130 3.90 5.94 -3.17
C THR A 130 2.74 6.51 -2.37
N THR A 131 3.06 7.29 -1.34
CA THR A 131 2.14 7.90 -0.38
C THR A 131 1.88 9.39 -0.63
N PHE A 132 2.29 9.92 -1.78
CA PHE A 132 2.17 11.34 -2.09
C PHE A 132 0.71 11.78 -2.34
N SER A 133 0.48 13.10 -2.28
CA SER A 133 -0.82 13.70 -2.54
C SER A 133 -1.18 13.61 -4.03
N VAL A 134 -2.33 13.01 -4.34
CA VAL A 134 -2.80 12.87 -5.73
C VAL A 134 -3.05 14.24 -6.38
N ASP A 135 -3.60 15.21 -5.65
CA ASP A 135 -3.84 16.54 -6.21
C ASP A 135 -2.56 17.33 -6.49
N LYS A 136 -1.60 17.36 -5.55
CA LYS A 136 -0.28 17.97 -5.78
C LYS A 136 0.45 17.30 -6.94
N TRP A 137 0.36 15.97 -7.07
CA TRP A 137 0.91 15.23 -8.20
C TRP A 137 0.35 15.73 -9.54
N ARG A 138 -0.98 15.87 -9.63
CA ARG A 138 -1.65 16.40 -10.85
C ARG A 138 -1.17 17.81 -11.16
N GLU A 139 -1.15 18.71 -10.17
CA GLU A 139 -0.69 20.09 -10.34
C GLU A 139 0.76 20.17 -10.84
N ILE A 140 1.65 19.35 -10.25
CA ILE A 140 3.06 19.27 -10.68
C ILE A 140 3.14 18.74 -12.11
N CYS A 141 2.44 17.64 -12.44
CA CYS A 141 2.47 17.05 -13.78
C CYS A 141 1.97 18.02 -14.86
N GLU A 142 0.88 18.75 -14.60
CA GLU A 142 0.36 19.76 -15.51
C GLU A 142 1.36 20.89 -15.78
N LEU A 143 2.17 21.25 -14.78
CA LEU A 143 3.20 22.24 -14.94
C LEU A 143 4.42 21.70 -15.71
N LEU A 144 4.88 20.50 -15.35
CA LEU A 144 6.00 19.85 -16.04
C LEU A 144 5.71 19.64 -17.53
N GLN A 145 4.47 19.30 -17.88
CA GLN A 145 4.02 19.20 -19.28
C GLN A 145 4.23 20.48 -20.09
N LYS A 146 4.15 21.64 -19.44
CA LYS A 146 4.35 22.95 -20.09
C LYS A 146 5.83 23.33 -20.17
N LYS A 147 6.68 22.76 -19.30
CA LYS A 147 8.08 23.14 -19.14
C LYS A 147 9.08 22.19 -19.80
N ILE A 148 8.75 20.91 -19.94
CA ILE A 148 9.66 19.89 -20.45
C ILE A 148 9.14 19.32 -21.77
N ALA A 149 9.94 19.39 -22.82
CA ALA A 149 9.55 18.90 -24.15
C ALA A 149 9.69 17.38 -24.30
N ASN A 150 10.64 16.75 -23.59
CA ASN A 150 10.95 15.33 -23.69
C ASN A 150 10.95 14.68 -22.30
N TYR A 151 9.81 14.11 -21.91
CA TYR A 151 9.66 13.45 -20.63
C TYR A 151 8.68 12.28 -20.68
N ASP A 152 8.86 11.32 -19.77
CA ASP A 152 7.89 10.25 -19.50
C ASP A 152 7.39 10.39 -18.04
N ILE A 153 6.08 10.25 -17.82
CA ILE A 153 5.50 10.19 -16.48
C ILE A 153 5.23 8.73 -16.12
N PHE A 154 5.63 8.34 -14.93
CA PHE A 154 5.25 7.09 -14.29
C PHE A 154 4.45 7.45 -13.03
N ASP A 155 3.14 7.24 -13.07
CA ASP A 155 2.32 7.37 -11.87
C ASP A 155 2.63 6.20 -10.93
N THR A 156 3.36 6.51 -9.87
CA THR A 156 3.83 5.51 -8.91
C THR A 156 3.18 5.66 -7.54
N ILE A 157 2.17 6.53 -7.40
CA ILE A 157 1.29 6.56 -6.23
C ILE A 157 0.58 5.20 -6.14
N CYS A 158 0.48 4.65 -4.93
CA CYS A 158 -0.15 3.35 -4.72
C CYS A 158 -1.68 3.44 -4.84
N VAL A 159 -2.36 2.44 -5.44
CA VAL A 159 -3.84 2.33 -5.47
C VAL A 159 -4.41 2.54 -4.07
N THR A 160 -3.82 1.87 -3.08
CA THR A 160 -4.33 1.88 -1.72
C THR A 160 -4.23 3.28 -1.11
N THR A 161 -3.26 4.08 -1.54
CA THR A 161 -3.16 5.49 -1.16
C THR A 161 -4.24 6.32 -1.86
N ASP A 162 -4.43 6.19 -3.18
CA ASP A 162 -5.46 6.93 -3.92
C ASP A 162 -6.87 6.63 -3.38
N ARG A 163 -7.19 5.35 -3.21
CA ARG A 163 -8.48 4.91 -2.66
C ARG A 163 -8.71 5.45 -1.25
N ARG A 164 -7.73 5.32 -0.34
CA ARG A 164 -7.87 5.86 1.02
C ARG A 164 -8.04 7.38 1.05
N GLN A 165 -7.37 8.12 0.16
CA GLN A 165 -7.55 9.57 0.03
C GLN A 165 -8.98 9.91 -0.42
N SER A 166 -9.50 9.20 -1.43
CA SER A 166 -10.88 9.39 -1.91
C SER A 166 -11.93 9.01 -0.87
N ASP A 167 -11.72 7.90 -0.16
CA ASP A 167 -12.62 7.41 0.89
C ASP A 167 -12.61 8.39 2.08
N ALA A 168 -11.44 8.89 2.48
CA ALA A 168 -11.31 9.87 3.55
C ALA A 168 -11.99 11.20 3.21
N SER A 169 -11.85 11.69 1.97
CA SER A 169 -12.56 12.89 1.50
C SER A 169 -14.08 12.69 1.59
N SER A 170 -14.58 11.57 1.08
CA SER A 170 -16.01 11.24 1.08
C SER A 170 -16.57 11.07 2.50
N LEU A 171 -15.81 10.40 3.37
CA LEU A 171 -16.17 10.20 4.79
C LEU A 171 -16.19 11.53 5.54
N ALA A 172 -15.18 12.38 5.34
CA ALA A 172 -15.08 13.68 5.98
C ALA A 172 -16.21 14.63 5.54
N ALA A 173 -16.59 14.62 4.26
CA ALA A 173 -17.73 15.40 3.75
C ALA A 173 -19.08 14.98 4.38
N ASN A 174 -19.16 13.77 4.93
CA ASN A 174 -20.35 13.21 5.56
C ASN A 174 -20.23 13.05 7.08
N SER A 175 -19.26 13.72 7.72
CA SER A 175 -19.03 13.61 9.16
C SER A 175 -19.05 14.97 9.84
N ASP A 176 -19.58 15.03 11.06
CA ASP A 176 -19.59 16.23 11.89
C ASP A 176 -18.27 16.37 12.68
N LEU A 177 -17.59 15.24 12.88
CA LEU A 177 -16.27 15.10 13.50
C LEU A 177 -15.50 13.96 12.81
N MET A 178 -14.22 14.18 12.58
CA MET A 178 -13.30 13.18 12.02
C MET A 178 -12.19 12.83 13.02
N ILE A 179 -11.90 11.54 13.14
CA ILE A 179 -10.72 11.02 13.83
C ILE A 179 -9.83 10.32 12.80
N VAL A 180 -8.58 10.76 12.71
CA VAL A 180 -7.54 10.19 11.85
C VAL A 180 -6.50 9.53 12.74
N LEU A 181 -6.43 8.20 12.68
CA LEU A 181 -5.59 7.39 13.56
C LEU A 181 -4.28 6.95 12.87
N GLY A 182 -3.15 7.26 13.50
CA GLY A 182 -1.85 6.70 13.14
C GLY A 182 -0.66 7.57 13.51
N GLY A 183 0.55 7.04 13.28
CA GLY A 183 1.81 7.68 13.67
C GLY A 183 2.01 9.07 13.09
N ARG A 184 2.50 10.02 13.89
CA ARG A 184 2.81 11.40 13.45
C ARG A 184 3.85 11.49 12.32
N ASN A 185 4.69 10.47 12.21
CA ASN A 185 5.72 10.36 11.18
C ASN A 185 5.23 9.65 9.92
N SER A 186 3.95 9.26 9.83
CA SER A 186 3.37 8.60 8.66
C SER A 186 2.92 9.62 7.64
N SER A 187 3.59 9.66 6.48
CA SER A 187 3.21 10.51 5.35
C SER A 187 1.76 10.25 4.89
N ASN A 188 1.34 8.98 4.84
CA ASN A 188 -0.03 8.62 4.50
C ASN A 188 -1.04 9.16 5.53
N THR A 189 -0.77 9.00 6.83
CA THR A 189 -1.67 9.49 7.88
C THR A 189 -1.75 11.01 7.86
N ALA A 190 -0.62 11.70 7.66
CA ALA A 190 -0.57 13.14 7.49
C ALA A 190 -1.48 13.59 6.35
N LYS A 191 -1.40 12.91 5.21
CA LYS A 191 -2.21 13.26 4.04
C LYS A 191 -3.70 13.03 4.25
N LEU A 192 -4.08 11.92 4.88
CA LEU A 192 -5.49 11.67 5.24
C LEU A 192 -6.01 12.77 6.18
N TYR A 193 -5.20 13.21 7.15
CA TYR A 193 -5.56 14.32 8.03
C TYR A 193 -5.77 15.63 7.27
N GLU A 194 -4.86 16.01 6.36
CA GLU A 194 -5.02 17.19 5.52
C GLU A 194 -6.33 17.15 4.73
N ILE A 195 -6.62 16.03 4.06
CA ILE A 195 -7.87 15.85 3.28
C ILE A 195 -9.10 15.97 4.18
N CYS A 196 -9.09 15.32 5.34
CA CYS A 196 -10.21 15.40 6.27
C CYS A 196 -10.45 16.85 6.74
N CYS A 197 -9.38 17.62 7.01
CA CYS A 197 -9.49 19.03 7.39
C CYS A 197 -10.09 19.93 6.30
N GLU A 198 -9.97 19.57 5.02
CA GLU A 198 -10.58 20.33 3.90
C GLU A 198 -12.11 20.20 3.88
N HIS A 199 -12.65 19.11 4.43
CA HIS A 199 -14.09 18.81 4.39
C HIS A 199 -14.78 18.84 5.77
N CYS A 200 -14.04 18.62 6.86
CA CYS A 200 -14.56 18.59 8.23
C CYS A 200 -13.69 19.44 9.17
N GLU A 201 -14.25 20.53 9.69
CA GLU A 201 -13.55 21.46 10.59
C GLU A 201 -13.11 20.76 11.90
N ASN A 202 -13.90 19.82 12.40
CA ASN A 202 -13.60 19.05 13.61
C ASN A 202 -12.80 17.78 13.29
N THR A 203 -11.63 17.93 12.70
CA THR A 203 -10.73 16.80 12.41
C THR A 203 -9.63 16.68 13.45
N TYR A 204 -9.44 15.48 13.99
CA TYR A 204 -8.47 15.18 15.04
C TYR A 204 -7.51 14.08 14.61
N TRP A 205 -6.21 14.33 14.74
CA TRP A 205 -5.18 13.31 14.54
C TRP A 205 -4.71 12.77 15.89
N ILE A 206 -4.92 11.48 16.11
CA ILE A 206 -4.42 10.74 17.27
C ILE A 206 -3.47 9.62 16.82
N ASP A 207 -2.44 9.34 17.62
CA ASP A 207 -1.52 8.21 17.35
C ASP A 207 -2.07 6.92 17.95
N ARG A 208 -2.59 7.03 19.18
CA ARG A 208 -3.09 5.91 19.98
C ARG A 208 -4.53 6.13 20.45
N PRO A 209 -5.31 5.05 20.68
CA PRO A 209 -6.70 5.15 21.10
C PRO A 209 -6.93 5.88 22.44
N ASP A 210 -5.91 5.91 23.31
CA ASP A 210 -5.94 6.57 24.62
C ASP A 210 -5.66 8.08 24.55
N GLN A 211 -5.25 8.60 23.38
CA GLN A 211 -4.88 10.01 23.18
C GLN A 211 -6.03 10.93 22.80
N ILE A 212 -7.28 10.46 22.77
CA ILE A 212 -8.44 11.32 22.49
C ILE A 212 -8.50 12.42 23.58
N PRO A 213 -8.32 13.71 23.23
CA PRO A 213 -8.33 14.79 24.22
C PRO A 213 -9.66 14.90 24.95
N PHE A 214 -9.65 15.32 26.21
CA PHE A 214 -10.86 15.38 27.03
C PHE A 214 -11.94 16.31 26.43
N ASP A 215 -11.52 17.43 25.86
CA ASP A 215 -12.37 18.42 25.18
C ASP A 215 -12.97 17.91 23.86
N VAL A 216 -12.39 16.85 23.26
CA VAL A 216 -12.97 16.18 22.08
C VAL A 216 -14.21 15.38 22.47
N TYR A 217 -14.29 14.84 23.69
CA TYR A 217 -15.47 14.08 24.12
C TYR A 217 -16.75 14.91 24.14
N GLU A 218 -16.67 16.19 24.51
CA GLU A 218 -17.84 17.08 24.44
C GLU A 218 -18.34 17.25 23.00
N LYS A 219 -17.42 17.33 22.04
CA LYS A 219 -17.76 17.43 20.61
C LYS A 219 -18.28 16.13 20.05
N VAL A 220 -17.68 14.99 20.43
CA VAL A 220 -18.15 13.63 20.13
C VAL A 220 -19.61 13.48 20.55
N LEU A 221 -19.94 13.84 21.79
CA LEU A 221 -21.31 13.77 22.33
C LEU A 221 -22.32 14.67 21.59
N SER A 222 -21.84 15.73 20.93
CA SER A 222 -22.68 16.66 20.16
C SER A 222 -22.75 16.34 18.66
N SER A 223 -21.98 15.36 18.19
CA SER A 223 -21.89 14.96 16.78
C SER A 223 -22.86 13.82 16.50
N GLU A 224 -23.60 13.87 15.40
CA GLU A 224 -24.48 12.76 14.98
C GLU A 224 -23.69 11.73 14.18
N ARG A 225 -22.70 12.18 13.40
CA ARG A 225 -21.86 11.33 12.55
C ARG A 225 -20.40 11.58 12.86
N ILE A 226 -19.73 10.52 13.32
CA ILE A 226 -18.30 10.52 13.61
C ILE A 226 -17.61 9.61 12.61
N GLY A 227 -16.79 10.18 11.75
CA GLY A 227 -15.97 9.41 10.83
C GLY A 227 -14.64 9.05 11.48
N ILE A 228 -14.22 7.81 11.30
CA ILE A 228 -12.92 7.32 11.76
C ILE A 228 -12.19 6.75 10.54
N THR A 229 -10.99 7.24 10.29
CA THR A 229 -10.09 6.70 9.27
C THR A 229 -8.71 6.47 9.88
N ALA A 230 -7.89 5.66 9.21
CA ALA A 230 -6.59 5.27 9.72
C ALA A 230 -5.53 5.22 8.62
N GLY A 231 -4.29 5.51 9.00
CA GLY A 231 -3.15 5.33 8.12
C GLY A 231 -2.93 3.87 7.74
N ALA A 232 -2.29 3.64 6.58
CA ALA A 232 -1.97 2.29 6.11
C ALA A 232 -1.12 1.45 7.09
N SER A 233 -0.35 2.10 7.95
CA SER A 233 0.49 1.47 8.98
C SER A 233 -0.23 1.26 10.32
N THR A 234 -1.52 1.57 10.41
CA THR A 234 -2.30 1.50 11.65
C THR A 234 -3.12 0.21 11.69
N PRO A 235 -2.80 -0.75 12.59
CA PRO A 235 -3.59 -1.95 12.85
C PRO A 235 -5.09 -1.71 13.08
N GLU A 236 -5.92 -2.64 12.60
CA GLU A 236 -7.39 -2.58 12.73
C GLU A 236 -7.83 -2.63 14.20
N GLU A 237 -7.11 -3.35 15.06
CA GLU A 237 -7.39 -3.45 16.48
C GLU A 237 -7.41 -2.08 17.16
N MET A 238 -6.52 -1.16 16.76
CA MET A 238 -6.52 0.19 17.30
C MET A 238 -7.72 1.01 16.85
N ILE A 239 -8.25 0.78 15.64
CA ILE A 239 -9.51 1.40 15.20
C ILE A 239 -10.65 0.91 16.08
N ARG A 240 -10.71 -0.40 16.36
CA ARG A 240 -11.73 -0.99 17.25
C ARG A 240 -11.62 -0.44 18.68
N GLU A 241 -10.42 -0.25 19.20
CA GLU A 241 -10.20 0.36 20.52
C GLU A 241 -10.67 1.82 20.58
N VAL A 242 -10.46 2.62 19.51
CA VAL A 242 -11.01 3.99 19.43
C VAL A 242 -12.53 3.95 19.52
N ILE A 243 -13.17 3.09 18.73
CA ILE A 243 -14.63 2.91 18.73
C ILE A 243 -15.10 2.52 20.15
N GLN A 244 -14.46 1.52 20.76
CA GLN A 244 -14.81 1.06 22.11
C GLN A 244 -14.66 2.17 23.16
N ASN A 245 -13.55 2.93 23.13
CA ASN A 245 -13.30 4.02 24.07
C ASN A 245 -14.35 5.13 23.97
N MET A 246 -14.87 5.36 22.77
CA MET A 246 -15.94 6.33 22.53
C MET A 246 -17.27 5.79 23.07
N THR A 247 -17.63 4.54 22.77
CA THR A 247 -18.90 3.93 23.21
C THR A 247 -18.97 3.70 24.74
N GLU A 248 -17.87 3.27 25.38
CA GLU A 248 -17.83 3.01 26.82
C GLU A 248 -17.95 4.27 27.67
N LYS A 249 -17.30 5.37 27.24
CA LYS A 249 -17.36 6.65 27.96
C LYS A 249 -18.69 7.37 27.79
N GLU A 250 -19.47 6.98 26.79
CA GLU A 250 -20.82 7.49 26.55
C GLU A 250 -21.91 6.80 27.40
N GLY A 251 -21.63 5.64 27.99
CA GLY A 251 -22.70 4.82 28.60
C GLY A 251 -23.79 4.41 27.59
N LEU A 252 -23.49 4.52 26.28
CA LEU A 252 -24.37 4.19 25.17
C LEU A 252 -24.16 2.73 24.79
N ILE A 253 -24.80 1.81 25.50
CA ILE A 253 -25.22 0.54 24.90
C ILE A 253 -26.58 0.80 24.25
N ASN A 254 -26.58 1.01 22.94
CA ASN A 254 -27.77 0.79 22.12
C ASN A 254 -27.41 -0.23 21.03
N GLU A 255 -28.39 -1.11 20.80
CA GLU A 255 -28.34 -2.35 20.02
C GLU A 255 -27.50 -2.26 18.75
N GLU A 256 -26.68 -3.29 18.53
CA GLU A 256 -25.86 -3.56 17.34
C GLU A 256 -26.57 -3.10 16.05
N GLN A 257 -26.24 -1.89 15.58
CA GLN A 257 -26.39 -1.54 14.17
C GLN A 257 -25.19 -2.19 13.46
N PRO A 258 -25.37 -2.80 12.28
CA PRO A 258 -24.25 -3.41 11.56
C PRO A 258 -23.19 -2.34 11.32
N LEU A 259 -21.93 -2.62 11.70
CA LEU A 259 -20.83 -1.85 11.14
C LEU A 259 -20.89 -2.01 9.62
N GLU A 260 -21.12 -0.92 8.90
CA GLU A 260 -20.65 -0.82 7.52
C GLU A 260 -19.13 -0.63 7.57
N VAL A 261 -18.41 -1.70 7.90
CA VAL A 261 -17.00 -1.77 7.55
C VAL A 261 -16.98 -1.91 6.03
N LEU A 262 -16.40 -0.93 5.33
CA LEU A 262 -15.95 -1.12 3.96
C LEU A 262 -14.81 -2.15 4.01
N GLN A 263 -15.15 -3.43 4.15
CA GLN A 263 -14.18 -4.53 4.16
C GLN A 263 -13.63 -4.67 2.74
N GLU A 264 -12.31 -4.58 2.62
CA GLU A 264 -11.61 -5.16 1.48
C GLU A 264 -11.88 -6.67 1.50
N GLN A 265 -12.50 -7.20 0.45
CA GLN A 265 -12.61 -8.65 0.28
C GLN A 265 -11.20 -9.23 0.15
N PRO A 266 -10.85 -10.30 0.89
CA PRO A 266 -9.65 -11.06 0.59
C PRO A 266 -9.83 -11.67 -0.81
N GLU A 267 -8.84 -11.54 -1.68
CA GLU A 267 -8.76 -12.32 -2.92
C GLU A 267 -8.65 -13.80 -2.55
N GLU A 268 -9.79 -14.50 -2.49
CA GLU A 268 -9.83 -15.94 -2.28
C GLU A 268 -9.41 -16.69 -3.55
N GLN A 269 -8.60 -17.70 -3.30
CA GLN A 269 -7.92 -18.58 -4.24
C GLN A 269 -8.88 -19.21 -5.26
N LEU A 270 -8.45 -19.19 -6.53
CA LEU A 270 -9.06 -19.90 -7.64
C LEU A 270 -9.33 -21.37 -7.28
N ALA A 271 -10.60 -21.75 -7.34
CA ALA A 271 -11.09 -23.11 -7.23
C ALA A 271 -10.40 -24.06 -8.24
N GLN A 272 -9.91 -25.19 -7.75
CA GLN A 272 -9.53 -26.33 -8.59
C GLN A 272 -10.79 -27.15 -8.93
N PRO A 273 -10.92 -27.68 -10.16
CA PRO A 273 -12.11 -28.40 -10.57
C PRO A 273 -12.18 -29.80 -9.95
N GLU A 274 -13.40 -30.18 -9.53
CA GLU A 274 -13.77 -31.48 -9.00
C GLU A 274 -13.51 -32.61 -10.03
N GLU A 275 -12.69 -33.60 -9.65
CA GLU A 275 -12.67 -34.90 -10.33
C GLU A 275 -13.69 -35.84 -9.65
N GLN A 276 -14.67 -36.25 -10.45
CA GLN A 276 -15.61 -37.33 -10.16
C GLN A 276 -14.86 -38.65 -10.00
N GLN A 277 -15.18 -39.45 -8.98
CA GLN A 277 -15.03 -40.91 -9.06
C GLN A 277 -15.99 -41.65 -8.12
N GLU A 278 -16.50 -42.75 -8.67
CA GLU A 278 -17.60 -43.61 -8.24
C GLU A 278 -17.29 -44.44 -6.98
N GLN A 279 -18.34 -44.83 -6.25
CA GLN A 279 -18.31 -45.92 -5.24
C GLN A 279 -18.16 -47.29 -5.94
N PRO A 280 -17.68 -48.37 -5.29
CA PRO A 280 -18.52 -49.13 -4.35
C PRO A 280 -17.82 -49.79 -3.13
N GLU A 281 -18.58 -49.83 -2.03
CA GLU A 281 -18.92 -50.95 -1.11
C GLU A 281 -17.90 -51.91 -0.45
N GLU A 282 -18.32 -52.34 0.77
CA GLU A 282 -18.00 -53.55 1.56
C GLU A 282 -16.66 -53.58 2.35
N GLU A 283 -16.53 -54.20 3.52
CA GLU A 283 -17.36 -54.52 4.70
C GLU A 283 -16.36 -55.15 5.73
N LEU A 284 -16.72 -55.10 7.02
CA LEU A 284 -16.34 -56.04 8.09
C LEU A 284 -14.97 -56.00 8.82
N GLU A 285 -15.12 -55.83 10.16
CA GLU A 285 -14.54 -56.64 11.27
C GLU A 285 -13.02 -56.68 11.49
N GLN A 286 -12.46 -56.81 12.70
CA GLN A 286 -12.82 -56.67 14.12
C GLN A 286 -11.52 -57.03 14.87
N THR A 287 -11.21 -56.35 15.98
CA THR A 287 -10.49 -56.88 17.18
C THR A 287 -9.03 -57.37 17.05
N THR A 288 -8.14 -57.43 18.04
CA THR A 288 -7.80 -56.80 19.33
C THR A 288 -6.44 -57.47 19.69
N GLU A 289 -5.64 -56.85 20.58
CA GLU A 289 -4.46 -57.41 21.27
C GLU A 289 -3.17 -57.45 20.41
N GLN A 290 -2.04 -56.86 20.81
CA GLN A 290 -1.34 -57.06 22.08
C GLN A 290 -0.40 -55.89 22.44
N LEU A 291 -0.27 -55.62 23.74
CA LEU A 291 0.75 -54.77 24.37
C LEU A 291 2.15 -55.39 24.21
N ILE A 292 3.19 -54.56 24.05
CA ILE A 292 4.31 -54.39 24.99
C ILE A 292 5.26 -53.30 24.44
N GLU A 293 5.51 -52.34 25.31
CA GLU A 293 6.65 -51.43 25.47
C GLU A 293 7.75 -51.43 24.40
N GLU A 294 8.00 -50.25 23.84
CA GLU A 294 9.32 -49.62 23.88
C GLU A 294 9.17 -48.11 23.66
N THR A 295 9.32 -47.36 24.76
CA THR A 295 9.48 -45.90 24.75
C THR A 295 10.77 -45.52 24.03
N GLN A 296 10.65 -44.82 22.91
CA GLN A 296 11.70 -43.96 22.36
C GLN A 296 11.10 -42.56 22.11
N GLU A 297 11.89 -41.57 22.47
CA GLU A 297 11.57 -40.15 22.61
C GLU A 297 11.06 -39.55 21.30
N GLU A 298 9.80 -39.09 21.29
CA GLU A 298 9.31 -38.16 20.26
C GLU A 298 9.86 -36.76 20.57
N THR A 299 10.74 -36.32 19.67
CA THR A 299 11.15 -34.92 19.54
C THR A 299 10.02 -34.21 18.78
N PRO A 300 9.53 -33.02 19.20
CA PRO A 300 8.45 -32.37 18.48
C PRO A 300 8.88 -32.04 17.05
N GLU A 301 8.05 -32.45 16.09
CA GLU A 301 8.16 -32.11 14.67
C GLU A 301 8.26 -30.58 14.50
N GLN A 302 9.14 -30.18 13.59
CA GLN A 302 9.31 -28.79 13.15
C GLN A 302 8.02 -28.34 12.45
N PRO A 303 7.59 -27.07 12.60
CA PRO A 303 6.48 -26.56 11.80
C PRO A 303 6.91 -26.49 10.33
N ASP A 304 6.04 -27.00 9.46
CA ASP A 304 6.17 -26.99 8.00
C ASP A 304 6.71 -25.67 7.45
N GLU A 305 7.72 -25.78 6.59
CA GLU A 305 8.19 -24.70 5.73
C GLU A 305 7.02 -24.24 4.86
N GLN A 306 6.51 -23.04 5.13
CA GLN A 306 5.65 -22.33 4.19
C GLN A 306 6.44 -22.12 2.89
N PRO A 307 5.85 -22.36 1.70
CA PRO A 307 6.55 -22.18 0.45
C PRO A 307 7.03 -20.73 0.34
N GLU A 308 8.34 -20.53 0.13
CA GLU A 308 8.91 -19.23 -0.20
C GLU A 308 8.16 -18.67 -1.41
N VAL A 309 7.38 -17.62 -1.20
CA VAL A 309 6.81 -16.83 -2.27
C VAL A 309 8.02 -16.20 -2.98
N ASP A 310 8.31 -16.62 -4.21
CA ASP A 310 9.40 -16.03 -5.00
C ASP A 310 9.02 -14.58 -5.38
N PHE A 311 9.42 -13.65 -4.51
CA PHE A 311 9.15 -12.22 -4.64
C PHE A 311 9.66 -11.63 -5.97
N THR A 312 10.64 -12.27 -6.61
CA THR A 312 11.14 -11.86 -7.93
C THR A 312 10.07 -12.08 -9.00
N GLN A 313 9.36 -13.21 -8.93
CA GLN A 313 8.24 -13.50 -9.83
C GLN A 313 7.08 -12.53 -9.64
N PHE A 314 6.82 -12.09 -8.41
CA PHE A 314 5.80 -11.06 -8.16
C PHE A 314 6.18 -9.73 -8.83
N ILE A 315 7.42 -9.27 -8.69
CA ILE A 315 7.90 -8.03 -9.33
C ILE A 315 7.80 -8.12 -10.86
N ASP A 316 8.23 -9.24 -11.45
CA ASP A 316 8.15 -9.46 -12.90
C ASP A 316 6.71 -9.66 -13.42
N SER A 317 5.79 -10.05 -12.52
CA SER A 317 4.37 -10.17 -12.84
C SER A 317 3.60 -8.84 -12.80
N ILE A 318 4.18 -7.79 -12.21
CA ILE A 318 3.59 -6.44 -12.26
C ILE A 318 3.71 -5.94 -13.71
N PRO A 319 2.60 -5.71 -14.42
CA PRO A 319 2.63 -5.24 -15.80
C PRO A 319 3.37 -3.90 -15.89
N GLU A 320 4.31 -3.82 -16.82
CA GLU A 320 4.86 -2.54 -17.29
C GLU A 320 3.88 -1.97 -18.31
N LEU A 321 2.99 -1.08 -17.87
CA LEU A 321 2.14 -0.31 -18.77
C LEU A 321 3.02 0.64 -19.59
N LYS A 322 3.28 0.27 -20.84
CA LYS A 322 3.97 1.11 -21.82
C LYS A 322 2.94 1.70 -22.75
N LYS A 323 3.02 3.02 -22.98
CA LYS A 323 2.17 3.68 -23.98
C LYS A 323 2.18 2.93 -25.31
N GLY A 324 1.00 2.56 -25.78
CA GLY A 324 0.78 1.80 -27.00
C GLY A 324 0.80 0.27 -26.84
N SER A 325 0.99 -0.27 -25.64
CA SER A 325 0.82 -1.70 -25.39
C SER A 325 -0.66 -2.08 -25.26
N ILE A 326 -0.94 -3.36 -25.46
CA ILE A 326 -2.23 -3.97 -25.14
C ILE A 326 -2.00 -4.89 -23.95
N VAL A 327 -2.78 -4.72 -22.89
CA VAL A 327 -2.73 -5.55 -21.68
C VAL A 327 -4.09 -6.18 -21.41
N LYS A 328 -4.11 -7.31 -20.70
CA LYS A 328 -5.36 -7.90 -20.23
C LYS A 328 -5.85 -7.13 -19.01
N GLY A 329 -7.12 -6.75 -19.03
CA GLY A 329 -7.77 -6.12 -17.90
C GLY A 329 -9.11 -6.75 -17.59
N ARG A 330 -9.53 -6.73 -16.32
CA ARG A 330 -10.83 -7.22 -15.87
C ARG A 330 -11.70 -6.07 -15.41
N ILE A 331 -12.95 -6.03 -15.86
CA ILE A 331 -13.89 -5.01 -15.40
C ILE A 331 -14.16 -5.25 -13.91
N VAL A 332 -13.94 -4.21 -13.10
CA VAL A 332 -14.16 -4.27 -11.64
C VAL A 332 -15.36 -3.44 -11.23
N ARG A 333 -15.53 -2.26 -11.82
CA ARG A 333 -16.66 -1.35 -11.54
C ARG A 333 -16.87 -0.36 -12.70
N TYR A 334 -17.99 0.36 -12.70
CA TYR A 334 -18.23 1.49 -13.61
C TYR A 334 -19.04 2.57 -12.90
N ASP A 335 -18.99 3.79 -13.43
CA ASP A 335 -19.85 4.92 -13.09
C ASP A 335 -20.46 5.53 -14.38
N ASP A 336 -21.12 6.68 -14.28
CA ASP A 336 -21.76 7.34 -15.43
C ASP A 336 -20.76 7.83 -16.51
N GLU A 337 -19.46 7.92 -16.20
CA GLU A 337 -18.42 8.44 -17.09
C GLU A 337 -17.41 7.38 -17.53
N PHE A 338 -17.05 6.43 -16.65
CA PHE A 338 -15.94 5.49 -16.84
C PHE A 338 -16.27 4.05 -16.44
N VAL A 339 -15.66 3.11 -17.16
CA VAL A 339 -15.49 1.71 -16.77
C VAL A 339 -14.07 1.54 -16.24
N TYR A 340 -13.95 0.98 -15.04
CA TYR A 340 -12.69 0.74 -14.35
C TYR A 340 -12.27 -0.71 -14.56
N VAL A 341 -11.02 -0.88 -15.00
CA VAL A 341 -10.49 -2.16 -15.40
C VAL A 341 -9.22 -2.46 -14.62
N ASP A 342 -9.22 -3.53 -13.85
CA ASP A 342 -8.01 -4.04 -13.21
C ASP A 342 -7.12 -4.69 -14.26
N VAL A 343 -6.05 -3.99 -14.63
CA VAL A 343 -5.03 -4.48 -15.57
C VAL A 343 -3.89 -5.20 -14.87
N ARG A 344 -4.06 -5.55 -13.58
CA ARG A 344 -3.03 -6.09 -12.68
C ARG A 344 -1.84 -5.16 -12.46
N ASP A 345 -1.98 -3.88 -12.83
CA ASP A 345 -1.07 -2.81 -12.42
C ASP A 345 -1.67 -2.04 -11.24
N LYS A 346 -0.86 -1.21 -10.57
CA LYS A 346 -1.24 -0.37 -9.43
C LYS A 346 -2.22 0.76 -9.77
N THR A 347 -2.93 0.70 -10.88
CA THR A 347 -4.03 1.62 -11.20
C THR A 347 -5.08 0.87 -11.97
N GLU A 348 -6.35 1.12 -11.66
CA GLU A 348 -7.43 0.71 -12.55
C GLU A 348 -7.31 1.53 -13.85
N GLY A 349 -7.25 0.84 -14.98
CA GLY A 349 -7.41 1.48 -16.28
C GLY A 349 -8.80 2.12 -16.34
N ARG A 350 -8.87 3.43 -16.60
CA ARG A 350 -10.14 4.14 -16.79
C ARG A 350 -10.48 4.22 -18.26
N ILE A 351 -11.52 3.52 -18.68
CA ILE A 351 -11.99 3.49 -20.06
C ILE A 351 -13.29 4.29 -20.13
N PRO A 352 -13.39 5.35 -20.96
CA PRO A 352 -14.63 6.12 -21.08
C PRO A 352 -15.82 5.23 -21.51
N ILE A 353 -16.98 5.39 -20.86
CA ILE A 353 -18.14 4.50 -21.09
C ILE A 353 -18.61 4.48 -22.55
N ARG A 354 -18.43 5.59 -23.27
CA ARG A 354 -18.67 5.71 -24.72
C ARG A 354 -17.91 4.71 -25.59
N GLU A 355 -16.82 4.12 -25.10
CA GLU A 355 -16.09 3.08 -25.83
C GLU A 355 -16.82 1.72 -25.79
N PHE A 356 -17.72 1.53 -24.81
CA PHE A 356 -18.60 0.35 -24.69
C PHE A 356 -19.96 0.56 -25.35
N GLU A 357 -20.43 1.81 -25.51
CA GLU A 357 -21.68 2.11 -26.24
C GLU A 357 -21.68 1.63 -27.71
N ALA A 358 -20.50 1.41 -28.28
CA ALA A 358 -20.33 0.89 -29.63
C ALA A 358 -20.53 -0.65 -29.74
N ASP A 359 -20.55 -1.36 -28.61
CA ASP A 359 -20.71 -2.81 -28.53
C ASP A 359 -22.01 -3.17 -27.79
N PRO A 360 -23.12 -3.42 -28.51
CA PRO A 360 -24.42 -3.66 -27.89
C PRO A 360 -24.53 -5.01 -27.16
N ASP A 361 -23.51 -5.87 -27.25
CA ASP A 361 -23.48 -7.18 -26.62
C ASP A 361 -22.84 -7.15 -25.21
N ILE A 362 -22.25 -6.02 -24.80
CA ILE A 362 -21.65 -5.86 -23.48
C ILE A 362 -22.68 -5.26 -22.50
N ASP A 363 -23.20 -6.10 -21.62
CA ASP A 363 -23.91 -5.68 -20.41
C ASP A 363 -22.89 -5.36 -19.31
N LEU A 364 -22.70 -4.08 -18.98
CA LEU A 364 -21.72 -3.65 -17.98
C LEU A 364 -22.05 -4.13 -16.56
N GLU A 365 -23.33 -4.32 -16.24
CA GLU A 365 -23.75 -4.81 -14.93
C GLU A 365 -23.33 -6.29 -14.78
N GLN A 366 -23.56 -7.10 -15.82
CA GLN A 366 -23.09 -8.49 -15.87
C GLN A 366 -21.56 -8.57 -15.96
N ALA A 367 -20.93 -7.72 -16.77
CA ALA A 367 -19.48 -7.72 -16.98
C ALA A 367 -18.70 -7.39 -15.70
N CYS A 368 -19.23 -6.53 -14.84
CA CYS A 368 -18.70 -6.29 -13.50
C CYS A 368 -18.82 -7.52 -12.59
N GLN A 369 -19.99 -8.16 -12.56
CA GLN A 369 -20.22 -9.33 -11.70
C GLN A 369 -19.35 -10.53 -12.08
N GLU A 370 -19.09 -10.70 -13.39
CA GLU A 370 -18.30 -11.81 -13.91
C GLU A 370 -16.79 -11.48 -14.03
N HIS A 371 -16.37 -10.27 -13.65
CA HIS A 371 -15.01 -9.77 -13.86
C HIS A 371 -14.50 -10.00 -15.29
N MET A 372 -15.33 -9.62 -16.26
CA MET A 372 -15.09 -9.86 -17.68
C MET A 372 -13.71 -9.36 -18.11
N GLU A 373 -12.94 -10.25 -18.74
CA GLU A 373 -11.59 -9.94 -19.20
C GLU A 373 -11.61 -9.37 -20.62
N LEU A 374 -10.92 -8.25 -20.83
CA LEU A 374 -10.82 -7.56 -22.10
C LEU A 374 -9.39 -7.09 -22.39
N ASP A 375 -9.12 -6.83 -23.66
CA ASP A 375 -7.86 -6.26 -24.13
C ASP A 375 -7.91 -4.74 -23.98
N VAL A 376 -7.11 -4.20 -23.07
CA VAL A 376 -7.00 -2.76 -22.78
C VAL A 376 -5.81 -2.18 -23.54
N TYR A 377 -6.06 -1.19 -24.39
CA TYR A 377 -5.01 -0.43 -25.06
C TYR A 377 -4.54 0.73 -24.18
N VAL A 378 -3.26 0.72 -23.80
CA VAL A 378 -2.65 1.74 -22.92
C VAL A 378 -2.40 3.02 -23.72
N ARG A 379 -3.27 4.03 -23.57
CA ARG A 379 -3.17 5.30 -24.31
C ARG A 379 -2.10 6.24 -23.77
N ASN A 380 -1.84 6.22 -22.47
CA ASN A 380 -0.83 7.05 -21.79
C ASN A 380 -0.09 6.22 -20.76
#